data_AF-A0A194WX72-F1
#
_entry.id   AF-A0A194WX72-F1
#
_cell.length_a   1.000
_cell.length_b   1.000
_cell.length_c   1.000
_cell.angle_alpha   90.00
_cell.angle_beta   90.00
_cell.angle_gamma   90.00
#
_symmetry.space_group_name_H-M   'P 1'
#
loop_
_entity.id
_entity.type
_entity.pdbx_description
1 polymer ?
#
loop_
_entity_poly.entity_id
_entity_poly.type
_entity_poly.pdbx_seq_one_letter_code
_entity_poly.pdbx_strand_id
1 'polypeptide(L)'
;MALPPLHDLQNQPNNLAISTPLQTPSLSITSTIETSNEKENLTTTTEELPPTPPPEQPQPKLQPLLMHETHTSPKTQHFSRSLLLFLQHPITDYCIGQAQARYLDRAALKSSLTTKKSHKNKTPNSTHRPTFHLAQSVQSLNDGDSDALALAVAIFNADGTVMRKHTLSPSSPWGKELEEGGILVLSYLLVEREFRRQGFTSVLVKGLVERAKGARGGVRWVFVKPGVIRSDLEGEKEGSREKEEEERALERARSFYKGVGFRRVGDSRWFCLAVEG
;
A
#
# COMPACT_ATOMS: atom_id res chain seq x y z
N MET A 1 -41.23 -24.33 -38.50
CA MET A 1 -41.69 -23.32 -37.53
C MET A 1 -40.56 -22.32 -37.35
N ALA A 2 -40.78 -21.10 -37.79
CA ALA A 2 -39.77 -20.05 -37.93
C ALA A 2 -39.60 -19.26 -36.62
N LEU A 3 -38.36 -18.90 -36.31
CA LEU A 3 -37.98 -17.99 -35.23
C LEU A 3 -38.33 -16.53 -35.60
N PRO A 4 -38.75 -15.69 -34.65
CA PRO A 4 -38.78 -14.24 -34.84
C PRO A 4 -37.43 -13.57 -34.49
N PRO A 5 -37.15 -12.38 -35.05
CA PRO A 5 -35.82 -11.77 -35.09
C PRO A 5 -35.46 -10.97 -33.82
N LEU A 6 -34.15 -10.92 -33.55
CA LEU A 6 -33.51 -10.01 -32.59
C LEU A 6 -33.59 -8.57 -33.10
N HIS A 7 -34.16 -7.68 -32.30
CA HIS A 7 -34.12 -6.23 -32.51
C HIS A 7 -32.80 -5.64 -31.99
N ASP A 8 -32.24 -4.78 -32.84
CA ASP A 8 -31.10 -3.88 -32.58
C ASP A 8 -31.32 -3.00 -31.34
N LEU A 9 -30.31 -2.96 -30.47
CA LEU A 9 -30.13 -1.89 -29.48
C LEU A 9 -28.94 -1.02 -29.91
N GLN A 10 -29.32 0.13 -30.44
CA GLN A 10 -28.48 1.19 -30.97
C GLN A 10 -28.14 2.18 -29.85
N ASN A 11 -26.85 2.53 -29.79
CA ASN A 11 -26.20 3.71 -29.21
C ASN A 11 -27.03 4.74 -28.43
N GLN A 12 -26.59 5.04 -27.21
CA GLN A 12 -26.67 6.39 -26.62
C GLN A 12 -25.31 6.79 -26.03
N PRO A 13 -24.67 7.89 -26.50
CA PRO A 13 -23.51 8.48 -25.84
C PRO A 13 -23.95 9.41 -24.70
N ASN A 14 -23.47 9.12 -23.49
CA ASN A 14 -23.61 10.03 -22.34
C ASN A 14 -22.67 11.23 -22.51
N ASN A 15 -23.26 12.37 -22.85
CA ASN A 15 -22.71 13.69 -22.60
C ASN A 15 -22.64 13.93 -21.09
N LEU A 16 -21.45 14.15 -20.54
CA LEU A 16 -21.29 14.82 -19.26
C LEU A 16 -20.36 16.01 -19.41
N ALA A 17 -20.88 17.12 -18.90
CA ALA A 17 -20.48 18.47 -19.16
C ALA A 17 -19.15 18.85 -18.50
N ILE A 18 -18.42 19.62 -19.27
CA ILE A 18 -17.36 20.58 -18.94
C ILE A 18 -17.65 21.27 -17.61
N SER A 19 -16.75 21.10 -16.63
CA SER A 19 -16.63 22.01 -15.49
C SER A 19 -15.30 22.75 -15.57
N THR A 20 -15.44 24.06 -15.42
CA THR A 20 -14.50 25.19 -15.44
C THR A 20 -13.14 24.96 -14.77
N PRO A 21 -12.04 25.52 -15.33
CA PRO A 21 -10.74 25.54 -14.68
C PRO A 21 -10.70 26.58 -13.54
N LEU A 22 -10.19 26.14 -12.40
CA LEU A 22 -9.89 26.94 -11.22
C LEU A 22 -8.72 27.88 -11.54
N GLN A 23 -8.95 29.19 -11.51
CA GLN A 23 -7.89 30.20 -11.65
C GLN A 23 -6.97 30.16 -10.42
N THR A 24 -5.71 29.76 -10.65
CA THR A 24 -4.61 29.99 -9.70
C THR A 24 -4.11 31.43 -9.81
N PRO A 25 -3.93 32.16 -8.69
CA PRO A 25 -3.31 33.48 -8.71
C PRO A 25 -1.81 33.36 -9.02
N SER A 26 -1.37 33.99 -10.11
CA SER A 26 0.04 34.16 -10.46
C SER A 26 0.66 35.24 -9.58
N LEU A 27 1.58 34.87 -8.69
CA LEU A 27 2.45 35.82 -7.99
C LEU A 27 3.67 36.12 -8.87
N SER A 28 3.61 37.23 -9.58
CA SER A 28 4.73 37.80 -10.33
C SER A 28 5.70 38.42 -9.32
N ILE A 29 6.84 37.76 -9.07
CA ILE A 29 7.95 38.36 -8.33
C ILE A 29 8.80 39.13 -9.33
N THR A 30 8.63 40.44 -9.35
CA THR A 30 9.51 41.37 -10.08
C THR A 30 10.79 41.54 -9.28
N SER A 31 11.89 40.91 -9.71
CA SER A 31 13.23 41.17 -9.18
C SER A 31 13.82 42.38 -9.88
N THR A 32 13.74 43.55 -9.24
CA THR A 32 14.48 44.75 -9.64
C THR A 32 15.96 44.55 -9.27
N ILE A 33 16.82 44.45 -10.28
CA ILE A 33 18.28 44.47 -10.12
C ILE A 33 18.70 45.93 -10.17
N GLU A 34 18.93 46.54 -9.01
CA GLU A 34 19.67 47.81 -8.91
C GLU A 34 21.15 47.50 -8.76
N THR A 35 21.89 47.76 -9.83
CA THR A 35 23.35 47.89 -9.82
C THR A 35 23.71 49.28 -9.31
N SER A 36 24.28 49.36 -8.11
CA SER A 36 24.92 50.57 -7.59
C SER A 36 26.38 50.27 -7.28
N ASN A 37 27.24 50.78 -8.17
CA ASN A 37 28.65 51.03 -7.90
C ASN A 37 28.74 52.10 -6.81
N GLU A 38 29.41 51.83 -5.70
CA GLU A 38 30.02 52.92 -4.93
C GLU A 38 31.27 52.47 -4.17
N LYS A 39 32.23 53.41 -4.19
CA LYS A 39 33.61 53.28 -3.77
C LYS A 39 33.75 53.39 -2.25
N GLU A 40 34.75 52.66 -1.75
CA GLU A 40 35.66 52.99 -0.66
C GLU A 40 35.17 53.92 0.46
N ASN A 41 35.02 53.34 1.66
CA ASN A 41 35.59 53.93 2.87
C ASN A 41 35.83 52.85 3.92
N LEU A 42 37.10 52.55 4.16
CA LEU A 42 37.58 51.59 5.14
C LEU A 42 37.50 52.24 6.53
N THR A 43 36.37 52.06 7.20
CA THR A 43 36.20 52.42 8.62
C THR A 43 36.13 51.13 9.42
N THR A 44 37.17 50.88 10.22
CA THR A 44 37.27 49.73 11.13
C THR A 44 36.22 49.86 12.22
N THR A 45 34.99 49.47 11.89
CA THR A 45 33.86 49.37 12.81
C THR A 45 34.02 48.04 13.52
N THR A 46 34.17 48.07 14.83
CA THR A 46 34.08 46.89 15.70
C THR A 46 32.73 46.24 15.44
N GLU A 47 32.75 45.17 14.64
CA GLU A 47 31.59 44.39 14.23
C GLU A 47 31.07 43.65 15.48
N GLU A 48 30.14 44.28 16.20
CA GLU A 48 29.32 43.60 17.20
C GLU A 48 28.59 42.47 16.49
N LEU A 49 28.94 41.23 16.85
CA LEU A 49 28.27 40.02 16.38
C LEU A 49 26.75 40.21 16.50
N PRO A 50 25.98 39.94 15.43
CA PRO A 50 24.53 40.05 15.49
C PRO A 50 24.03 39.19 16.66
N PRO A 51 23.08 39.72 17.48
CA PRO A 51 22.58 39.00 18.63
C PRO A 51 22.10 37.62 18.18
N THR A 52 22.60 36.58 18.84
CA THR A 52 22.20 35.19 18.56
C THR A 52 20.67 35.15 18.59
N PRO A 53 20.00 34.71 17.50
CA PRO A 53 18.55 34.62 17.50
C PRO A 53 18.14 33.79 18.72
N PRO A 54 17.13 34.24 19.48
CA PRO A 54 16.68 33.51 20.66
C PRO A 54 16.38 32.07 20.25
N PRO A 55 16.74 31.07 21.10
CA PRO A 55 16.55 29.66 20.78
C PRO A 55 15.11 29.46 20.35
N GLU A 56 14.93 29.07 19.10
CA GLU A 56 13.64 28.92 18.46
C GLU A 56 12.82 27.96 19.32
N GLN A 57 11.76 28.48 19.95
CA GLN A 57 10.93 27.68 20.84
C GLN A 57 10.45 26.45 20.06
N PRO A 58 10.63 25.23 20.58
CA PRO A 58 10.26 24.03 19.86
C PRO A 58 8.77 24.09 19.56
N GLN A 59 8.43 24.29 18.29
CA GLN A 59 7.03 24.33 17.88
C GLN A 59 6.36 23.01 18.30
N PRO A 60 5.14 23.06 18.87
CA PRO A 60 4.44 21.86 19.28
C PRO A 60 4.32 20.92 18.07
N LYS A 61 4.86 19.70 18.21
CA LYS A 61 4.75 18.68 17.17
C LYS A 61 3.27 18.35 16.97
N LEU A 62 2.69 18.88 15.89
CA LEU A 62 1.33 18.55 15.47
C LEU A 62 1.24 17.04 15.25
N GLN A 63 0.41 16.37 16.07
CA GLN A 63 0.14 14.95 15.91
C GLN A 63 -1.05 14.79 14.96
N PRO A 64 -0.91 14.09 13.83
CA PRO A 64 -2.02 13.87 12.92
C PRO A 64 -3.07 12.98 13.57
N LEU A 65 -4.34 13.21 13.22
CA LEU A 65 -5.44 12.38 13.66
C LEU A 65 -5.52 11.13 12.79
N LEU A 66 -5.51 9.96 13.41
CA LEU A 66 -5.62 8.68 12.72
C LEU A 66 -7.07 8.19 12.72
N MET A 67 -7.73 8.27 11.57
CA MET A 67 -9.05 7.69 11.33
C MET A 67 -8.94 6.31 10.70
N HIS A 68 -9.97 5.49 10.89
CA HIS A 68 -9.99 4.13 10.37
C HIS A 68 -11.41 3.71 10.00
N GLU A 69 -11.49 2.90 8.96
CA GLU A 69 -12.69 2.21 8.53
C GLU A 69 -12.38 0.72 8.35
N THR A 70 -13.35 -0.13 8.66
CA THR A 70 -13.23 -1.57 8.44
C THR A 70 -14.41 -2.02 7.60
N HIS A 71 -14.10 -2.48 6.39
CA HIS A 71 -15.07 -2.98 5.44
C HIS A 71 -15.06 -4.50 5.47
N THR A 72 -16.22 -5.10 5.72
CA THR A 72 -16.40 -6.55 5.68
C THR A 72 -17.51 -6.87 4.70
N SER A 73 -17.29 -7.84 3.81
CA SER A 73 -18.36 -8.36 2.98
C SER A 73 -19.09 -9.46 3.75
N PRO A 74 -20.44 -9.51 3.76
CA PRO A 74 -21.18 -10.56 4.44
C PRO A 74 -20.76 -11.96 4.02
N LYS A 75 -20.38 -12.13 2.75
CA LYS A 75 -19.89 -13.41 2.20
C LYS A 75 -18.52 -13.80 2.75
N THR A 76 -17.71 -12.82 3.15
CA THR A 76 -16.29 -13.01 3.44
C THR A 76 -15.82 -12.60 4.83
N GLN A 77 -16.72 -12.04 5.65
CA GLN A 77 -16.43 -11.48 6.97
C GLN A 77 -15.69 -12.43 7.93
N HIS A 78 -15.87 -13.74 7.76
CA HIS A 78 -15.28 -14.76 8.62
C HIS A 78 -13.81 -15.04 8.30
N PHE A 79 -13.33 -14.61 7.14
CA PHE A 79 -12.00 -14.98 6.65
C PHE A 79 -11.24 -13.83 5.97
N SER A 80 -11.91 -12.74 5.61
CA SER A 80 -11.31 -11.57 4.98
C SER A 80 -11.91 -10.28 5.52
N ARG A 81 -11.07 -9.26 5.71
CA ARG A 81 -11.49 -7.91 6.10
C ARG A 81 -10.64 -6.88 5.36
N SER A 82 -11.25 -5.84 4.83
CA SER A 82 -10.54 -4.71 4.24
C SER A 82 -10.42 -3.62 5.30
N LEU A 83 -9.19 -3.20 5.60
CA LEU A 83 -8.86 -2.16 6.55
C LEU A 83 -8.43 -0.92 5.77
N LEU A 84 -9.08 0.21 6.01
CA LEU A 84 -8.73 1.50 5.44
C LEU A 84 -8.35 2.44 6.59
N LEU A 85 -7.20 3.08 6.51
CA LEU A 85 -6.77 4.10 7.46
C LEU A 85 -6.55 5.41 6.72
N PHE A 86 -6.91 6.50 7.38
CA PHE A 86 -6.72 7.86 6.92
C PHE A 86 -5.95 8.63 7.98
N LEU A 87 -4.97 9.41 7.56
CA LEU A 87 -4.30 10.40 8.38
C LEU A 87 -4.84 11.77 8.01
N GLN A 88 -5.40 12.48 8.98
CA GLN A 88 -5.88 13.84 8.82
C GLN A 88 -4.96 14.84 9.50
N HIS A 89 -4.79 15.98 8.85
CA HIS A 89 -4.11 17.12 9.41
C HIS A 89 -4.96 17.74 10.53
N PRO A 90 -4.41 17.98 11.73
CA PRO A 90 -5.21 18.32 12.91
C PRO A 90 -5.89 19.70 12.86
N ILE A 91 -5.40 20.60 11.99
CA ILE A 91 -5.92 21.98 11.89
C ILE A 91 -6.86 22.14 10.70
N THR A 92 -6.55 21.50 9.57
CA THR A 92 -7.23 21.74 8.29
C THR A 92 -8.22 20.65 7.94
N ASP A 93 -8.26 19.55 8.71
CA ASP A 93 -9.05 18.34 8.43
C ASP A 93 -8.72 17.67 7.07
N TYR A 94 -7.66 18.14 6.42
CA TYR A 94 -7.19 17.66 5.13
C TYR A 94 -6.56 16.27 5.29
N CYS A 95 -6.90 15.34 4.38
CA CYS A 95 -6.31 14.01 4.37
C CYS A 95 -4.86 14.07 3.85
N ILE A 96 -3.90 13.81 4.73
CA ILE A 96 -2.46 13.85 4.42
C ILE A 96 -1.90 12.48 4.03
N GLY A 97 -2.65 11.41 4.27
CA GLY A 97 -2.24 10.07 3.91
C GLY A 97 -3.34 9.05 4.08
N GLN A 98 -3.22 7.96 3.33
CA GLN A 98 -4.18 6.87 3.31
C GLN A 98 -3.46 5.54 3.16
N ALA A 99 -3.97 4.50 3.80
CA ALA A 99 -3.48 3.15 3.59
C ALA A 99 -4.64 2.16 3.53
N GLN A 100 -4.53 1.18 2.63
CA GLN A 100 -5.47 0.07 2.55
C GLN A 100 -4.72 -1.25 2.69
N ALA A 101 -5.26 -2.13 3.53
CA ALA A 101 -4.81 -3.51 3.60
C ALA A 101 -5.97 -4.49 3.65
N ARG A 102 -5.70 -5.74 3.27
CA ARG A 102 -6.63 -6.85 3.35
C ARG A 102 -6.11 -7.89 4.33
N TYR A 103 -6.85 -8.10 5.40
CA TYR A 103 -6.61 -9.19 6.33
C TYR A 103 -7.18 -10.51 5.79
N LEU A 104 -6.46 -11.60 5.99
CA LEU A 104 -6.82 -12.96 5.62
C LEU A 104 -6.59 -13.91 6.80
N ASP A 105 -7.66 -14.51 7.33
CA ASP A 105 -7.59 -15.57 8.33
C ASP A 105 -7.37 -16.92 7.64
N ARG A 106 -6.11 -17.36 7.60
CA ARG A 106 -5.75 -18.62 6.94
C ARG A 106 -6.31 -19.85 7.64
N ALA A 107 -6.47 -19.82 8.96
CA ALA A 107 -7.04 -20.95 9.69
C ALA A 107 -8.53 -21.11 9.36
N ALA A 108 -9.26 -20.00 9.29
CA ALA A 108 -10.65 -20.00 8.81
C ALA A 108 -10.75 -20.45 7.35
N LEU A 109 -9.85 -20.01 6.47
CA LEU A 109 -9.82 -20.47 5.07
C LEU A 109 -9.60 -21.98 4.96
N LYS A 110 -8.61 -22.51 5.70
CA LYS A 110 -8.31 -23.95 5.74
C LYS A 110 -9.52 -24.78 6.20
N SER A 111 -10.24 -24.33 7.22
CA SER A 111 -11.41 -25.03 7.75
C SER A 111 -12.66 -24.93 6.86
N SER A 112 -12.86 -23.84 6.12
CA SER A 112 -14.03 -23.68 5.25
C SER A 112 -14.06 -24.64 4.05
N LEU A 113 -12.90 -25.09 3.57
CA LEU A 113 -12.79 -25.97 2.41
C LEU A 113 -13.02 -27.45 2.74
N THR A 114 -12.72 -27.86 3.97
CA THR A 114 -12.91 -29.25 4.39
C THR A 114 -14.40 -29.57 4.56
N THR A 115 -15.22 -28.60 4.96
CA THR A 115 -16.66 -28.80 5.20
C THR A 115 -17.47 -28.93 3.90
N LYS A 116 -17.17 -28.12 2.86
CA LYS A 116 -17.93 -28.14 1.59
C LYS A 116 -17.82 -29.46 0.81
N LYS A 117 -16.70 -30.20 0.94
CA LYS A 117 -16.52 -31.49 0.25
C LYS A 117 -17.23 -32.66 0.93
N SER A 118 -17.69 -32.51 2.17
CA SER A 118 -18.37 -33.60 2.89
C SER A 118 -19.79 -33.88 2.39
N HIS A 119 -20.40 -32.98 1.62
CA HIS A 119 -21.80 -33.13 1.17
C HIS A 119 -21.97 -33.68 -0.25
N LYS A 120 -20.91 -33.82 -1.05
CA LYS A 120 -21.00 -34.30 -2.44
C LYS A 120 -20.41 -35.72 -2.53
N ASN A 121 -21.30 -36.72 -2.55
CA ASN A 121 -21.09 -38.13 -2.94
C ASN A 121 -19.70 -38.71 -2.65
N LYS A 122 -19.54 -39.17 -1.42
CA LYS A 122 -18.38 -39.92 -0.94
C LYS A 122 -18.33 -41.28 -1.64
N THR A 123 -17.57 -41.40 -2.73
CA THR A 123 -17.15 -42.72 -3.24
C THR A 123 -16.17 -43.31 -2.22
N PRO A 124 -16.42 -44.53 -1.69
CA PRO A 124 -15.73 -45.05 -0.51
C PRO A 124 -14.24 -45.39 -0.69
N ASN A 125 -13.67 -45.29 -1.90
CA ASN A 125 -12.31 -45.76 -2.18
C ASN A 125 -11.28 -44.67 -2.52
N SER A 126 -11.60 -43.38 -2.35
CA SER A 126 -10.61 -42.31 -2.56
C SER A 126 -9.87 -41.99 -1.26
N THR A 127 -8.65 -42.48 -1.12
CA THR A 127 -7.71 -42.13 -0.04
C THR A 127 -7.08 -40.74 -0.21
N HIS A 128 -7.55 -39.94 -1.17
CA HIS A 128 -7.04 -38.58 -1.37
C HIS A 128 -7.53 -37.64 -0.27
N ARG A 129 -6.62 -37.31 0.66
CA ARG A 129 -6.80 -36.22 1.62
C ARG A 129 -7.09 -34.92 0.84
N PRO A 130 -8.15 -34.17 1.17
CA PRO A 130 -8.46 -32.92 0.49
C PRO A 130 -7.31 -31.91 0.71
N THR A 131 -6.64 -31.53 -0.36
CA THR A 131 -5.58 -30.52 -0.34
C THR A 131 -6.21 -29.13 -0.23
N PHE A 132 -5.76 -28.35 0.75
CA PHE A 132 -6.13 -26.95 0.91
C PHE A 132 -5.50 -26.12 -0.21
N HIS A 133 -6.29 -25.36 -0.96
CA HIS A 133 -5.77 -24.49 -2.03
C HIS A 133 -5.88 -23.02 -1.69
N LEU A 134 -4.80 -22.38 -1.23
CA LEU A 134 -4.82 -20.98 -0.79
C LEU A 134 -5.25 -20.04 -1.93
N ALA A 135 -4.62 -20.13 -3.11
CA ALA A 135 -4.95 -19.28 -4.25
C ALA A 135 -6.40 -19.46 -4.70
N GLN A 136 -6.88 -20.70 -4.83
CA GLN A 136 -8.28 -20.98 -5.18
C GLN A 136 -9.26 -20.49 -4.10
N SER A 137 -8.88 -20.65 -2.82
CA SER A 137 -9.66 -20.12 -1.70
C SER A 137 -9.81 -18.63 -1.91
N VAL A 138 -8.70 -17.88 -1.97
CA VAL A 138 -8.67 -16.43 -2.15
C VAL A 138 -9.40 -15.98 -3.42
N GLN A 139 -9.26 -16.70 -4.52
CA GLN A 139 -9.97 -16.43 -5.77
C GLN A 139 -11.49 -16.54 -5.58
N SER A 140 -11.97 -17.55 -4.86
CA SER A 140 -13.41 -17.71 -4.58
C SER A 140 -14.01 -16.64 -3.65
N LEU A 141 -13.16 -15.85 -2.98
CA LEU A 141 -13.57 -14.77 -2.07
C LEU A 141 -13.63 -13.41 -2.76
N ASN A 142 -13.09 -13.29 -3.97
CA ASN A 142 -12.82 -12.02 -4.64
C ASN A 142 -13.36 -12.03 -6.06
N ASP A 143 -13.54 -10.84 -6.64
CA ASP A 143 -13.92 -10.66 -8.05
C ASP A 143 -12.73 -10.79 -9.03
N GLY A 144 -11.73 -11.64 -8.71
CA GLY A 144 -10.59 -11.92 -9.59
C GLY A 144 -9.35 -11.01 -9.43
N ASP A 145 -9.51 -9.71 -9.19
CA ASP A 145 -8.40 -8.73 -9.21
C ASP A 145 -7.95 -8.26 -7.81
N SER A 146 -7.49 -9.18 -6.96
CA SER A 146 -6.99 -8.80 -5.62
C SER A 146 -5.49 -9.01 -5.43
N ASP A 147 -4.85 -8.08 -4.72
CA ASP A 147 -3.45 -8.21 -4.28
C ASP A 147 -3.23 -9.49 -3.45
N ALA A 148 -4.24 -9.90 -2.71
CA ALA A 148 -4.25 -11.17 -1.97
C ALA A 148 -4.08 -12.38 -2.88
N LEU A 149 -4.75 -12.41 -4.03
CA LEU A 149 -4.61 -13.48 -5.01
C LEU A 149 -3.23 -13.43 -5.67
N ALA A 150 -2.76 -12.23 -6.04
CA ALA A 150 -1.42 -12.05 -6.60
C ALA A 150 -0.33 -12.51 -5.62
N LEU A 151 -0.49 -12.24 -4.32
CA LEU A 151 0.38 -12.76 -3.26
C LEU A 151 0.31 -14.28 -3.20
N ALA A 152 -0.90 -14.84 -3.12
CA ALA A 152 -1.12 -16.28 -3.00
C ALA A 152 -0.43 -17.06 -4.13
N VAL A 153 -0.58 -16.59 -5.38
CA VAL A 153 0.05 -17.19 -6.57
C VAL A 153 1.56 -16.99 -6.59
N ALA A 154 2.05 -15.84 -6.13
CA ALA A 154 3.48 -15.53 -6.19
C ALA A 154 4.31 -16.28 -5.14
N ILE A 155 3.76 -16.51 -3.95
CA ILE A 155 4.51 -16.98 -2.77
C ILE A 155 4.18 -18.42 -2.37
N PHE A 156 2.94 -18.84 -2.56
CA PHE A 156 2.47 -20.12 -2.05
C PHE A 156 2.23 -21.12 -3.18
N ASN A 157 2.52 -22.37 -2.89
CA ASN A 157 2.13 -23.49 -3.72
C ASN A 157 0.61 -23.68 -3.69
N ALA A 158 0.15 -24.57 -4.57
CA ALA A 158 -1.24 -24.96 -4.62
C ALA A 158 -1.72 -25.49 -3.25
N ASP A 159 -0.90 -26.15 -2.44
CA ASP A 159 -1.28 -26.67 -1.11
C ASP A 159 -1.25 -25.61 0.02
N GLY A 160 -0.91 -24.36 -0.30
CA GLY A 160 -0.77 -23.28 0.66
C GLY A 160 0.55 -23.29 1.46
N THR A 161 1.50 -24.16 1.11
CA THR A 161 2.90 -24.11 1.61
C THR A 161 3.70 -23.05 0.86
N VAL A 162 4.80 -22.56 1.43
CA VAL A 162 5.66 -21.60 0.73
C VAL A 162 6.38 -22.31 -0.42
N MET A 163 6.45 -21.68 -1.60
CA MET A 163 7.17 -22.25 -2.73
C MET A 163 8.66 -22.44 -2.39
N ARG A 164 9.21 -23.61 -2.76
CA ARG A 164 10.61 -24.00 -2.46
C ARG A 164 11.66 -22.99 -2.95
N LYS A 165 11.39 -22.31 -4.08
CA LYS A 165 12.27 -21.25 -4.61
C LYS A 165 12.44 -20.06 -3.66
N HIS A 166 11.44 -19.81 -2.81
CA HIS A 166 11.49 -18.72 -1.84
C HIS A 166 12.08 -19.14 -0.50
N THR A 167 12.10 -20.42 -0.16
CA THR A 167 12.71 -20.95 1.07
C THR A 167 14.19 -21.30 0.90
N LEU A 168 14.62 -21.64 -0.32
CA LEU A 168 16.01 -22.05 -0.60
C LEU A 168 16.90 -20.91 -1.07
N SER A 169 16.35 -19.72 -1.32
CA SER A 169 17.19 -18.59 -1.69
C SER A 169 18.05 -18.20 -0.48
N PRO A 170 19.39 -18.12 -0.61
CA PRO A 170 20.28 -17.75 0.49
C PRO A 170 19.99 -16.35 1.04
N SER A 171 19.25 -15.54 0.29
CA SER A 171 18.79 -14.21 0.68
C SER A 171 17.47 -14.20 1.44
N SER A 172 16.78 -15.34 1.54
CA SER A 172 15.46 -15.42 2.19
C SER A 172 15.61 -15.73 3.67
N PRO A 173 15.25 -14.81 4.57
CA PRO A 173 15.16 -15.11 5.99
C PRO A 173 13.89 -15.92 6.34
N TRP A 174 13.12 -16.35 5.33
CA TRP A 174 11.79 -16.91 5.51
C TRP A 174 11.73 -18.39 5.17
N GLY A 175 11.08 -19.16 6.05
CA GLY A 175 10.81 -20.59 5.91
C GLY A 175 9.33 -20.92 6.10
N LYS A 176 9.09 -22.01 6.86
CA LYS A 176 7.75 -22.56 7.11
C LYS A 176 6.90 -21.70 8.03
N GLU A 177 7.49 -20.75 8.75
CA GLU A 177 6.77 -19.83 9.63
C GLU A 177 5.74 -18.98 8.88
N LEU A 178 6.00 -18.65 7.60
CA LEU A 178 5.03 -17.98 6.74
C LEU A 178 3.79 -18.84 6.43
N GLU A 179 3.75 -20.11 6.83
CA GLU A 179 2.62 -21.03 6.63
C GLU A 179 1.55 -20.95 7.74
N GLU A 180 1.85 -20.21 8.80
CA GLU A 180 1.06 -20.07 10.00
C GLU A 180 0.53 -18.65 10.22
N GLY A 181 -0.55 -18.51 11.00
CA GLY A 181 -1.14 -17.22 11.36
C GLY A 181 -1.93 -16.54 10.24
N GLY A 182 -2.59 -15.45 10.61
CA GLY A 182 -3.26 -14.54 9.69
C GLY A 182 -2.27 -13.69 8.92
N ILE A 183 -2.66 -13.34 7.69
CA ILE A 183 -1.88 -12.52 6.78
C ILE A 183 -2.58 -11.17 6.60
N LEU A 184 -1.81 -10.08 6.60
CA LEU A 184 -2.27 -8.76 6.19
C LEU A 184 -1.56 -8.38 4.89
N VAL A 185 -2.31 -8.11 3.83
CA VAL A 185 -1.76 -7.73 2.52
C VAL A 185 -1.98 -6.24 2.33
N LEU A 186 -0.90 -5.45 2.32
CA LEU A 186 -0.95 -4.02 2.05
C LEU A 186 -1.16 -3.79 0.56
N SER A 187 -2.31 -3.22 0.21
CA SER A 187 -2.71 -2.94 -1.17
C SER A 187 -2.07 -1.65 -1.68
N TYR A 188 -2.28 -0.56 -0.95
CA TYR A 188 -1.60 0.70 -1.23
C TYR A 188 -1.33 1.47 0.05
N LEU A 189 -0.36 2.38 -0.06
CA LEU A 189 -0.04 3.37 0.94
C LEU A 189 0.33 4.66 0.23
N LEU A 190 -0.42 5.72 0.51
CA LEU A 190 -0.25 7.05 -0.05
C LEU A 190 0.02 8.03 1.08
N VAL A 191 1.01 8.91 0.90
CA VAL A 191 1.23 10.08 1.75
C VAL A 191 1.47 11.25 0.82
N GLU A 192 0.75 12.34 1.07
CA GLU A 192 0.85 13.56 0.28
C GLU A 192 2.28 14.10 0.27
N ARG A 193 2.70 14.64 -0.88
CA ARG A 193 4.12 14.94 -1.15
C ARG A 193 4.76 15.83 -0.08
N GLU A 194 4.02 16.83 0.39
CA GLU A 194 4.41 17.80 1.41
C GLU A 194 4.62 17.16 2.79
N PHE A 195 3.95 16.04 3.05
CA PHE A 195 3.96 15.34 4.34
C PHE A 195 4.91 14.12 4.34
N ARG A 196 5.59 13.83 3.24
CA ARG A 196 6.56 12.72 3.15
C ARG A 196 7.79 13.01 4.02
N ARG A 197 8.49 11.93 4.39
CA ARG A 197 9.70 11.95 5.26
C ARG A 197 9.46 12.42 6.70
N GLN A 198 8.21 12.63 7.11
CA GLN A 198 7.83 12.97 8.50
C GLN A 198 7.45 11.73 9.33
N GLY A 199 7.62 10.52 8.79
CA GLY A 199 7.33 9.26 9.49
C GLY A 199 5.86 8.81 9.44
N PHE A 200 4.97 9.55 8.78
CA PHE A 200 3.55 9.21 8.67
C PHE A 200 3.27 7.84 8.06
N THR A 201 4.09 7.38 7.11
CA THR A 201 3.97 6.03 6.57
C THR A 201 4.13 4.96 7.66
N SER A 202 5.09 5.14 8.57
CA SER A 202 5.28 4.21 9.69
C SER A 202 4.09 4.24 10.64
N VAL A 203 3.47 5.41 10.84
CA VAL A 203 2.23 5.55 11.63
C VAL A 203 1.08 4.76 10.98
N LEU A 204 0.88 4.90 9.66
CA LEU A 204 -0.14 4.14 8.92
C LEU A 204 0.07 2.63 8.99
N VAL A 205 1.30 2.15 8.76
CA VAL A 205 1.62 0.72 8.82
C VAL A 205 1.38 0.17 10.23
N LYS A 206 1.85 0.86 11.27
CA LYS A 206 1.61 0.46 12.66
C LYS A 206 0.12 0.44 12.99
N GLY A 207 -0.62 1.48 12.58
CA GLY A 207 -2.07 1.54 12.77
C GLY A 207 -2.79 0.34 12.11
N LEU A 208 -2.42 -0.01 10.89
CA LEU A 208 -2.97 -1.18 10.19
C LEU A 208 -2.67 -2.49 10.94
N VAL A 209 -1.45 -2.66 11.42
CA VAL A 209 -1.04 -3.84 12.19
C VAL A 209 -1.82 -3.94 13.50
N GLU A 210 -1.90 -2.86 14.27
CA GLU A 210 -2.65 -2.83 15.53
C GLU A 210 -4.14 -3.17 15.32
N ARG A 211 -4.73 -2.71 14.22
CA ARG A 211 -6.11 -3.07 13.86
C ARG A 211 -6.26 -4.54 13.47
N ALA A 212 -5.27 -5.08 12.77
CA ALA A 212 -5.27 -6.48 12.37
C ALA A 212 -4.96 -7.44 13.55
N LYS A 213 -4.27 -6.99 14.61
CA LYS A 213 -4.03 -7.78 15.84
C LYS A 213 -5.34 -8.18 16.53
N GLY A 214 -6.35 -7.32 16.51
CA GLY A 214 -7.69 -7.64 17.04
C GLY A 214 -8.52 -8.60 16.17
N ALA A 215 -8.02 -9.02 15.00
CA ALA A 215 -8.74 -9.94 14.14
C ALA A 215 -8.64 -11.40 14.61
N ARG A 216 -9.71 -12.17 14.39
CA ARG A 216 -9.74 -13.61 14.67
C ARG A 216 -8.63 -14.32 13.88
N GLY A 217 -7.82 -15.12 14.56
CA GLY A 217 -6.68 -15.84 13.96
C GLY A 217 -5.34 -15.13 14.14
N GLY A 218 -5.34 -13.85 14.54
CA GLY A 218 -4.14 -13.04 14.80
C GLY A 218 -3.34 -12.75 13.53
N VAL A 219 -2.99 -11.49 13.28
CA VAL A 219 -2.02 -11.17 12.22
C VAL A 219 -0.62 -11.57 12.68
N ARG A 220 0.10 -12.35 11.87
CA ARG A 220 1.53 -12.65 12.09
C ARG A 220 2.41 -12.04 11.01
N TRP A 221 1.88 -11.87 9.81
CA TRP A 221 2.67 -11.48 8.65
C TRP A 221 1.99 -10.34 7.89
N VAL A 222 2.75 -9.29 7.61
CA VAL A 222 2.32 -8.20 6.75
C VAL A 222 3.08 -8.28 5.45
N PHE A 223 2.38 -8.48 4.35
CA PHE A 223 2.96 -8.53 3.02
C PHE A 223 2.69 -7.23 2.26
N VAL A 224 3.67 -6.82 1.47
CA VAL A 224 3.54 -5.70 0.55
C VAL A 224 4.29 -6.00 -0.74
N LYS A 225 3.76 -5.53 -1.86
CA LYS A 225 4.48 -5.46 -3.12
C LYS A 225 4.83 -3.98 -3.34
N PRO A 226 6.10 -3.57 -3.12
CA PRO A 226 6.49 -2.18 -3.34
C PRO A 226 6.13 -1.73 -4.75
N GLY A 227 5.57 -0.53 -4.84
CA GLY A 227 5.15 0.09 -6.08
C GLY A 227 5.51 1.57 -6.11
N VAL A 228 5.22 2.21 -7.23
CA VAL A 228 5.43 3.64 -7.46
C VAL A 228 4.09 4.30 -7.75
N ILE A 229 3.95 5.55 -7.32
CA ILE A 229 2.81 6.39 -7.67
C ILE A 229 3.12 6.97 -9.05
N ARG A 230 2.37 6.56 -10.08
CA ARG A 230 2.64 7.00 -11.46
C ARG A 230 2.51 8.51 -11.65
N SER A 231 1.59 9.14 -10.94
CA SER A 231 1.44 10.61 -10.97
C SER A 231 2.66 11.36 -10.42
N ASP A 232 3.50 10.72 -9.60
CA ASP A 232 4.78 11.32 -9.18
C ASP A 232 5.84 11.29 -10.29
N LEU A 233 5.63 10.48 -11.34
CA LEU A 233 6.54 10.29 -12.47
C LEU A 233 6.14 11.12 -13.70
N GLU A 234 4.98 11.80 -13.66
CA GLU A 234 4.42 12.61 -14.76
C GLU A 234 5.17 13.94 -14.98
N GLY A 235 6.50 13.88 -15.08
CA GLY A 235 7.29 14.91 -15.76
C GLY A 235 7.34 14.61 -17.26
N GLU A 236 7.27 15.64 -18.11
CA GLU A 236 7.30 15.58 -19.59
C GLU A 236 8.53 14.84 -20.16
N LYS A 237 8.59 13.52 -20.07
CA LYS A 237 9.73 12.73 -20.56
C LYS A 237 9.25 11.46 -21.22
N GLU A 238 9.02 11.57 -22.52
CA GLU A 238 8.72 10.45 -23.38
C GLU A 238 9.98 9.60 -23.63
N GLY A 239 9.91 8.28 -23.40
CA GLY A 239 10.93 7.32 -23.81
C GLY A 239 11.74 6.64 -22.69
N SER A 240 12.96 6.20 -23.01
CA SER A 240 13.85 5.37 -22.16
C SER A 240 14.15 5.95 -20.76
N ARG A 241 13.96 7.25 -20.59
CA ARG A 241 14.18 7.97 -19.34
C ARG A 241 13.08 7.70 -18.30
N GLU A 242 11.86 7.42 -18.74
CA GLU A 242 10.72 7.09 -17.87
C GLU A 242 10.97 5.79 -17.10
N LYS A 243 11.40 4.73 -17.80
CA LYS A 243 11.69 3.42 -17.19
C LYS A 243 12.82 3.49 -16.16
N GLU A 244 13.84 4.31 -16.44
CA GLU A 244 14.95 4.50 -15.51
C GLU A 244 14.50 5.28 -14.26
N GLU A 245 13.64 6.27 -14.43
CA GLU A 245 13.05 7.03 -13.33
C GLU A 245 12.11 6.18 -12.48
N GLU A 246 11.30 5.33 -13.12
CA GLU A 246 10.45 4.33 -12.47
C GLU A 246 11.29 3.36 -11.62
N GLU A 247 12.36 2.78 -12.17
CA GLU A 247 13.20 1.86 -11.39
C GLU A 247 13.90 2.58 -10.22
N ARG A 248 14.35 3.83 -10.41
CA ARG A 248 14.88 4.65 -9.29
C ARG A 248 13.82 4.89 -8.22
N ALA A 249 12.58 5.19 -8.60
CA ALA A 249 11.48 5.38 -7.67
C ALA A 249 11.12 4.08 -6.93
N LEU A 250 11.16 2.96 -7.65
CA LEU A 250 10.92 1.64 -7.09
C LEU A 250 12.02 1.24 -6.11
N GLU A 251 13.28 1.54 -6.39
CA GLU A 251 14.39 1.27 -5.46
C GLU A 251 14.31 2.14 -4.19
N ARG A 252 13.84 3.40 -4.31
CA ARG A 252 13.51 4.23 -3.15
C ARG A 252 12.39 3.59 -2.32
N ALA A 253 11.33 3.09 -2.96
CA ALA A 253 10.24 2.41 -2.27
C ALA A 253 10.72 1.13 -1.57
N ARG A 254 11.55 0.31 -2.23
CA ARG A 254 12.16 -0.89 -1.63
C ARG A 254 13.04 -0.54 -0.43
N SER A 255 13.88 0.49 -0.56
CA SER A 255 14.74 0.98 0.53
C SER A 255 13.93 1.48 1.71
N PHE A 256 12.81 2.18 1.43
CA PHE A 256 11.86 2.60 2.46
C PHE A 256 11.30 1.41 3.24
N TYR A 257 10.73 0.41 2.57
CA TYR A 257 10.16 -0.76 3.24
C TYR A 257 11.21 -1.54 4.05
N LYS A 258 12.45 -1.66 3.53
CA LYS A 258 13.58 -2.22 4.28
C LYS A 258 13.86 -1.43 5.57
N GLY A 259 13.85 -0.10 5.50
CA GLY A 259 14.02 0.78 6.67
C GLY A 259 12.92 0.64 7.73
N VAL A 260 11.70 0.25 7.32
CA VAL A 260 10.59 -0.06 8.25
C VAL A 260 10.75 -1.46 8.88
N GLY A 261 11.65 -2.30 8.36
CA GLY A 261 11.92 -3.66 8.85
C GLY A 261 11.35 -4.77 7.96
N PHE A 262 10.71 -4.44 6.84
CA PHE A 262 10.29 -5.45 5.89
C PHE A 262 11.51 -6.10 5.23
N ARG A 263 11.44 -7.42 5.02
CA ARG A 263 12.46 -8.17 4.28
C ARG A 263 11.85 -8.84 3.06
N ARG A 264 12.63 -8.95 1.99
CA ARG A 264 12.20 -9.58 0.74
C ARG A 264 11.90 -11.07 0.96
N VAL A 265 10.86 -11.59 0.31
CA VAL A 265 10.50 -13.02 0.38
C VAL A 265 11.16 -13.77 -0.77
N GLY A 266 12.31 -14.39 -0.48
CA GLY A 266 13.16 -15.03 -1.49
C GLY A 266 13.40 -14.16 -2.71
N ASP A 267 13.19 -14.74 -3.90
CA ASP A 267 13.41 -14.05 -5.17
C ASP A 267 12.13 -13.35 -5.67
N SER A 268 11.07 -13.30 -4.87
CA SER A 268 9.82 -12.65 -5.25
C SER A 268 9.93 -11.12 -5.31
N ARG A 269 8.89 -10.46 -5.81
CA ARG A 269 8.72 -9.00 -5.72
C ARG A 269 8.04 -8.57 -4.40
N TRP A 270 7.73 -9.52 -3.53
CA TRP A 270 7.02 -9.26 -2.28
C TRP A 270 8.00 -9.11 -1.12
N PHE A 271 7.58 -8.28 -0.18
CA PHE A 271 8.25 -8.02 1.08
C PHE A 271 7.31 -8.45 2.20
N CYS A 272 7.89 -8.97 3.28
CA CYS A 272 7.16 -9.41 4.46
C CYS A 272 7.72 -8.71 5.71
N LEU A 273 6.85 -8.38 6.64
CA LEU A 273 7.17 -7.93 7.99
C LEU A 273 6.56 -8.91 8.98
N ALA A 274 7.38 -9.38 9.91
CA ALA A 274 6.91 -10.16 11.05
C ALA A 274 6.24 -9.23 12.07
N VAL A 275 5.03 -9.55 12.48
CA VAL A 275 4.37 -8.87 13.61
C VAL A 275 4.82 -9.59 14.87
N GLU A 276 5.49 -8.88 15.77
CA GLU A 276 5.78 -9.39 17.11
C GLU A 276 4.44 -9.73 17.80
N GLY A 277 4.33 -11.00 18.23
CA GLY A 277 3.15 -11.56 18.89
C GLY A 277 3.15 -11.32 20.38
#